data_AF-L1IEE6-F1
#
_entry.id   AF-L1IEE6-F1
#
_cell.length_a   1.000
_cell.length_b   1.000
_cell.length_c   1.000
_cell.angle_alpha   90.00
_cell.angle_beta   90.00
_cell.angle_gamma   90.00
#
_symmetry.space_group_name_H-M   'P 1'
#
loop_
_entity.id
_entity.type
_entity.pdbx_description
1 polymer ?
#
loop_
_entity_poly.entity_id
_entity_poly.type
_entity_poly.pdbx_seq_one_letter_code
_entity_poly.pdbx_strand_id
1 'polypeptide(L)'
;MLEVVFKKLLQAVLLFPMGHELRLAGYPDYVVDKTCNKLGYIDPVSGVPNLLVSLGYVTTLTYLYCCDVSLQFRLEQIKDKLHISPVCGELLYSQIPNGYAFCLGMTGTLDCLSHAQFQLLQEYAFEHRTFLPSTLNKKQIQRGSLEVVHGSWDEFFLRVRSEIVDMLKLQRAMLIIFHDSDLLKQFATELNIQKPNLPQHKGYYILSDEMKRGRRTS
;
A
#
# COMPACT_ATOMS: atom_id res chain seq x y z
N MET A 1 42.62 -1.07 13.35
CA MET A 1 42.15 0.29 13.03
C MET A 1 40.77 0.26 12.37
N LEU A 2 40.55 -0.55 11.32
CA LEU A 2 39.24 -0.72 10.66
C LEU A 2 38.11 -1.20 11.60
N GLU A 3 38.39 -2.13 12.51
CA GLU A 3 37.37 -2.68 13.42
C GLU A 3 36.80 -1.61 14.37
N VAL A 4 37.64 -0.64 14.78
CA VAL A 4 37.24 0.50 15.62
C VAL A 4 36.39 1.48 14.81
N VAL A 5 36.73 1.70 13.54
CA VAL A 5 35.97 2.58 12.62
C VAL A 5 34.62 1.95 12.29
N PHE A 6 34.56 0.64 12.06
CA PHE A 6 33.33 -0.11 11.84
C PHE A 6 32.43 -0.07 13.08
N LYS A 7 32.98 -0.31 14.28
CA LYS A 7 32.24 -0.19 15.54
C LYS A 7 31.65 1.20 15.71
N LYS A 8 32.41 2.26 15.41
CA LYS A 8 31.94 3.65 15.44
C LYS A 8 30.87 3.97 14.40
N LEU A 9 31.01 3.47 13.17
CA LEU A 9 30.00 3.62 12.10
C LEU A 9 28.70 2.91 12.46
N LEU A 10 28.78 1.69 12.98
CA LEU A 10 27.61 0.92 13.39
C LEU A 10 26.92 1.56 14.60
N GLN A 11 27.71 2.08 15.55
CA GLN A 11 27.19 2.86 16.67
C GLN A 11 26.53 4.17 16.20
N ALA A 12 27.08 4.85 15.19
CA ALA A 12 26.48 6.05 14.59
C ALA A 12 25.17 5.74 13.84
N VAL A 13 25.08 4.59 13.18
CA VAL A 13 23.87 4.10 12.48
C VAL A 13 22.79 3.68 13.49
N LEU A 14 23.17 3.08 14.62
CA LEU A 14 22.26 2.79 15.74
C LEU A 14 21.74 4.08 16.44
N LEU A 15 22.47 5.19 16.30
CA LEU A 15 22.09 6.50 16.83
C LEU A 15 21.22 7.32 15.86
N PHE A 16 21.13 6.93 14.58
CA PHE A 16 20.18 7.53 13.67
C PHE A 16 18.75 7.25 14.17
N PRO A 17 17.83 8.23 14.14
CA PRO A 17 16.45 8.02 14.54
C PRO A 17 15.76 7.10 13.52
N MET A 18 15.93 5.79 13.69
CA MET A 18 15.08 4.78 13.08
C MET A 18 13.70 4.95 13.73
N GLY A 19 12.68 5.24 12.93
CA GLY A 19 11.32 5.43 13.40
C GLY A 19 10.87 4.23 14.24
N HIS A 20 10.59 4.49 15.52
CA HIS A 20 9.89 3.69 16.53
C HIS A 20 10.10 2.16 16.70
N GLU A 21 10.86 1.46 15.87
CA GLU A 21 11.13 0.04 16.04
C GLU A 21 12.63 -0.23 16.05
N LEU A 22 13.09 -0.75 17.20
CA LEU A 22 14.41 -1.34 17.45
C LEU A 22 15.57 -0.36 17.68
N ARG A 23 15.49 0.38 18.80
CA ARG A 23 16.70 0.66 19.60
C ARG A 23 17.13 -0.64 20.30
N LEU A 24 17.82 -1.53 19.58
CA LEU A 24 18.48 -2.67 20.21
C LEU A 24 19.67 -2.15 21.01
N ALA A 25 19.61 -2.26 22.33
CA ALA A 25 20.73 -2.05 23.21
C ALA A 25 21.75 -3.17 22.98
N GLY A 26 22.78 -2.89 22.19
CA GLY A 26 23.85 -3.84 21.88
C GLY A 26 23.88 -4.29 20.43
N TYR A 27 25.06 -4.70 19.97
CA TYR A 27 25.24 -5.31 18.65
C TYR A 27 24.36 -6.56 18.56
N PRO A 28 23.46 -6.69 17.58
CA PRO A 28 22.66 -7.90 17.45
C PRO A 28 23.58 -9.06 17.08
N ASP A 29 23.56 -10.13 17.89
CA ASP A 29 24.30 -11.34 17.59
C ASP A 29 23.80 -11.91 16.25
N TYR A 30 24.75 -12.12 15.32
CA TYR A 30 24.46 -12.58 13.98
C TYR A 30 25.21 -13.88 13.66
N VAL A 31 24.56 -14.74 12.89
CA VAL A 31 25.11 -15.99 12.37
C VAL A 31 25.20 -15.89 10.86
N VAL A 32 26.30 -16.40 10.31
CA VAL A 32 26.55 -16.40 8.87
C VAL A 32 26.23 -17.78 8.30
N ASP A 33 25.21 -17.85 7.46
CA ASP A 33 24.88 -19.06 6.70
C ASP A 33 25.53 -19.01 5.30
N LYS A 34 26.59 -19.80 5.13
CA LYS A 34 27.34 -19.92 3.88
C LYS A 34 26.60 -20.70 2.79
N THR A 35 25.59 -21.50 3.14
CA THR A 35 24.85 -22.30 2.13
C THR A 35 23.92 -21.41 1.30
N CYS A 36 23.32 -20.41 1.96
CA CYS A 36 22.36 -19.49 1.36
C CYS A 36 22.92 -18.07 1.17
N ASN A 37 24.19 -17.86 1.50
CA ASN A 37 24.86 -16.56 1.55
C ASN A 37 24.10 -15.51 2.36
N LYS A 38 23.47 -15.92 3.48
CA LYS A 38 22.57 -15.08 4.28
C LYS A 38 23.13 -14.81 5.67
N LEU A 39 22.81 -13.62 6.20
CA LEU A 39 22.98 -13.30 7.60
C LEU A 39 21.67 -13.65 8.32
N GLY A 40 21.79 -14.27 9.48
CA GLY A 40 20.67 -14.51 10.39
C GLY A 40 20.90 -13.78 11.69
N TYR A 41 19.85 -13.16 12.22
CA TYR A 41 19.90 -12.51 13.53
C TYR A 41 19.33 -13.45 14.58
N ILE A 42 20.02 -13.58 15.71
CA ILE A 42 19.55 -14.39 16.83
C ILE A 42 18.42 -13.61 17.51
N ASP A 43 17.23 -14.21 17.54
CA ASP A 43 16.12 -13.67 18.30
C ASP A 43 16.42 -13.84 19.81
N PRO A 44 16.40 -12.76 20.61
CA PRO A 44 16.72 -12.82 22.03
C PRO A 44 15.77 -13.69 22.86
N VAL A 45 14.56 -13.97 22.36
CA VAL A 45 13.57 -14.79 23.06
C VAL A 45 13.73 -16.27 22.73
N SER A 46 13.91 -16.61 21.44
CA SER A 46 13.98 -18.00 20.99
C SER A 46 15.40 -18.56 20.90
N GLY A 47 16.43 -17.71 20.84
CA GLY A 47 17.82 -18.14 20.67
C GLY A 47 18.14 -18.76 19.30
N VAL A 48 17.18 -18.74 18.37
CA VAL A 48 17.31 -19.32 17.03
C VAL A 48 17.63 -18.22 16.01
N PRO A 49 18.59 -18.44 15.09
CA PRO A 49 18.90 -17.47 14.04
C PRO A 49 17.79 -17.42 12.99
N ASN A 50 17.24 -16.22 12.77
CA ASN A 50 16.24 -15.96 11.73
C ASN A 50 16.90 -15.30 10.51
N LEU A 51 16.87 -16.00 9.36
CA LEU A 51 17.47 -15.58 8.09
C LEU A 51 16.57 -14.65 7.25
N LEU A 52 15.34 -14.38 7.70
CA LEU A 52 14.38 -13.51 7.01
C LEU A 52 14.36 -12.08 7.58
N VAL A 53 14.91 -11.90 8.79
CA VAL A 53 14.94 -10.58 9.44
C VAL A 53 16.05 -9.74 8.83
N SER A 54 15.69 -8.51 8.44
CA SER A 54 16.63 -7.49 7.99
C SER A 54 16.50 -6.25 8.87
N LEU A 55 17.60 -5.80 9.46
CA LEU A 55 17.69 -4.63 10.33
C LEU A 55 18.12 -3.38 9.52
N GLY A 56 17.68 -3.30 8.26
CA GLY A 56 18.00 -2.19 7.35
C GLY A 56 19.50 -2.04 7.11
N TYR A 57 20.04 -0.83 7.31
CA TYR A 57 21.45 -0.54 7.05
C TYR A 57 22.41 -1.33 7.93
N VAL A 58 21.99 -1.75 9.12
CA VAL A 58 22.82 -2.60 9.99
C VAL A 58 23.15 -3.90 9.27
N THR A 59 22.18 -4.51 8.59
CA THR A 59 22.38 -5.73 7.80
C THR A 59 23.27 -5.49 6.59
N THR A 60 23.07 -4.40 5.86
CA THR A 60 23.93 -4.03 4.72
C THR A 60 25.39 -3.81 5.14
N LEU A 61 25.63 -3.11 6.25
CA LEU A 61 26.98 -2.88 6.77
C LEU A 61 27.61 -4.16 7.33
N THR A 62 26.81 -5.04 7.92
CA THR A 62 27.29 -6.36 8.39
C THR A 62 27.72 -7.22 7.19
N TYR A 63 26.99 -7.18 6.07
CA TYR A 63 27.41 -7.84 4.84
C TYR A 63 28.74 -7.33 4.30
N LEU A 64 28.94 -6.00 4.31
CA LEU A 64 30.21 -5.39 3.89
C LEU A 64 31.36 -5.78 4.82
N TYR A 65 31.15 -5.76 6.13
CA TYR A 65 32.14 -6.25 7.09
C TYR A 65 32.49 -7.72 6.87
N CYS A 66 31.48 -8.55 6.60
CA CYS A 66 31.69 -9.96 6.32
C CYS A 66 32.42 -10.21 4.99
N CYS A 67 32.35 -9.28 4.04
CA CYS A 67 33.07 -9.31 2.79
C CYS A 67 34.53 -8.87 2.96
N ASP A 68 34.75 -7.73 3.63
CA ASP A 68 36.07 -7.06 3.66
C ASP A 68 36.96 -7.55 4.81
N VAL A 69 36.39 -7.88 5.97
CA VAL A 69 37.15 -8.17 7.19
C VAL A 69 37.10 -9.65 7.54
N SER A 70 35.91 -10.27 7.57
CA SER A 70 35.80 -11.69 7.94
C SER A 70 35.98 -12.65 6.75
N LEU A 71 36.03 -12.13 5.51
CA LEU A 71 36.20 -12.88 4.27
C LEU A 71 35.21 -14.07 4.12
N GLN A 72 34.02 -13.92 4.68
CA GLN A 72 32.98 -14.96 4.69
C GLN A 72 32.12 -14.95 3.43
N PHE A 73 32.07 -13.82 2.72
CA PHE A 73 31.34 -13.65 1.46
C PHE A 73 32.24 -13.04 0.39
N ARG A 74 31.94 -13.36 -0.88
CA ARG A 74 32.46 -12.59 -2.02
C ARG A 74 31.48 -11.49 -2.39
N LEU A 75 32.00 -10.34 -2.82
CA LEU A 75 31.18 -9.18 -3.21
C LEU A 75 30.12 -9.52 -4.27
N GLU A 76 30.45 -10.38 -5.24
CA GLU A 76 29.54 -10.85 -6.28
C GLU A 76 28.31 -11.58 -5.73
N GLN A 77 28.44 -12.26 -4.58
CA GLN A 77 27.37 -13.06 -3.97
C GLN A 77 26.38 -12.21 -3.15
N ILE A 78 26.77 -10.98 -2.79
CA ILE A 78 26.01 -10.10 -1.89
C ILE A 78 25.56 -8.81 -2.57
N LYS A 79 25.89 -8.59 -3.85
CA LYS A 79 25.61 -7.35 -4.59
C LYS A 79 24.12 -6.96 -4.54
N ASP A 80 23.22 -7.94 -4.67
CA ASP A 80 21.76 -7.73 -4.63
C ASP A 80 21.22 -7.46 -3.22
N LYS A 81 22.08 -7.56 -2.20
CA LYS A 81 21.76 -7.31 -0.78
C LYS A 81 22.36 -6.00 -0.28
N LEU A 82 23.18 -5.35 -1.11
CA LEU A 82 23.85 -4.10 -0.80
C LEU A 82 23.05 -2.93 -1.36
N HIS A 83 22.04 -2.51 -0.59
CA HIS A 83 21.24 -1.34 -0.91
C HIS A 83 21.16 -0.41 0.28
N ILE A 84 21.50 0.86 0.06
CA ILE A 84 21.26 1.94 1.00
C ILE A 84 20.26 2.86 0.32
N SER A 85 19.05 2.93 0.86
CA SER A 85 18.01 3.87 0.42
C SER A 85 17.85 4.92 1.52
N PRO A 86 18.62 6.03 1.50
CA PRO A 86 18.54 7.06 2.54
C PRO A 86 17.12 7.61 2.60
N VAL A 87 16.45 7.42 3.74
CA VAL A 87 15.15 8.06 3.99
C VAL A 87 15.41 9.53 4.28
N CYS A 88 15.21 10.40 3.29
CA CYS A 88 15.46 11.84 3.40
C CYS A 88 14.36 12.61 4.14
N GLY A 89 13.58 11.93 4.98
CA GLY A 89 12.46 12.48 5.73
C GLY A 89 11.13 11.81 5.38
N GLU A 90 10.22 11.85 6.33
CA GLU A 90 8.84 11.41 6.17
C GLU A 90 7.93 12.62 6.35
N LEU A 91 7.00 12.81 5.42
CA LEU A 91 6.02 13.88 5.49
C LEU A 91 4.63 13.26 5.56
N LEU A 92 3.95 13.48 6.68
CA LEU A 92 2.57 13.09 6.82
C LEU A 92 1.70 13.99 5.94
N TYR A 93 0.80 13.39 5.15
CA TYR A 93 -0.09 14.16 4.27
C TYR A 93 -0.96 15.15 5.06
N SER A 94 -1.32 14.80 6.30
CA SER A 94 -2.01 15.70 7.24
C SER A 94 -1.19 16.92 7.65
N GLN A 95 0.14 16.86 7.60
CA GLN A 95 1.00 17.99 7.96
C GLN A 95 1.24 18.94 6.78
N ILE A 96 0.93 18.51 5.55
CA ILE A 96 1.12 19.31 4.34
C ILE A 96 0.32 20.63 4.42
N PRO A 97 -0.98 20.64 4.76
CA PRO A 97 -1.76 21.88 4.87
C PRO A 97 -1.13 22.92 5.81
N ASN A 98 -0.51 22.50 6.90
CA ASN A 98 0.10 23.40 7.90
C ASN A 98 1.26 24.23 7.34
N GLY A 99 1.85 23.83 6.21
CA GLY A 99 2.92 24.56 5.54
C GLY A 99 2.44 25.68 4.60
N TYR A 100 1.13 25.79 4.36
CA TYR A 100 0.56 26.76 3.42
C TYR A 100 -0.20 27.87 4.14
N ALA A 101 -0.05 29.10 3.66
CA ALA A 101 -0.82 30.23 4.18
C ALA A 101 -2.32 30.13 3.82
N PHE A 102 -2.66 29.44 2.73
CA PHE A 102 -4.03 29.26 2.27
C PHE A 102 -4.26 27.82 1.79
N CYS A 103 -5.26 27.15 2.35
CA CYS A 103 -5.68 25.81 1.94
C CYS A 103 -7.06 25.88 1.27
N LEU A 104 -7.13 25.41 0.02
CA LEU A 104 -8.36 25.36 -0.75
C LEU A 104 -8.65 23.91 -1.13
N GLY A 105 -9.91 23.51 -1.02
CA GLY A 105 -10.36 22.16 -1.34
C GLY A 105 -11.74 22.19 -1.98
N MET A 106 -12.00 21.23 -2.86
CA MET A 106 -13.31 21.04 -3.48
C MET A 106 -13.74 19.60 -3.30
N THR A 107 -14.95 19.39 -2.80
CA THR A 107 -15.53 18.06 -2.64
C THR A 107 -17.02 18.11 -2.95
N GLY A 108 -17.54 17.02 -3.50
CA GLY A 108 -18.97 16.84 -3.76
C GLY A 108 -19.75 16.25 -2.58
N THR A 109 -19.07 15.88 -1.49
CA THR A 109 -19.64 15.08 -0.39
C THR A 109 -19.46 15.71 1.00
N LEU A 110 -19.21 17.03 1.07
CA LEU A 110 -19.02 17.72 2.35
C LEU A 110 -20.22 17.52 3.31
N ASP A 111 -21.43 17.45 2.76
CA ASP A 111 -22.67 17.28 3.52
C ASP A 111 -22.82 15.87 4.13
N CYS A 112 -22.03 14.89 3.67
CA CYS A 112 -22.06 13.52 4.16
C CYS A 112 -21.13 13.29 5.37
N LEU A 113 -20.38 14.31 5.79
CA LEU A 113 -19.41 14.17 6.87
C LEU A 113 -20.11 14.07 8.23
N SER A 114 -19.57 13.22 9.11
CA SER A 114 -19.98 13.18 10.50
C SER A 114 -19.51 14.42 11.26
N HIS A 115 -20.08 14.67 12.44
CA HIS A 115 -19.69 15.81 13.27
C HIS A 115 -18.19 15.78 13.63
N ALA A 116 -17.65 14.60 13.95
CA ALA A 116 -16.22 14.43 14.24
C ALA A 116 -15.35 14.73 13.00
N GLN A 117 -15.76 14.26 11.81
CA GLN A 117 -15.04 14.57 10.57
C GLN A 117 -15.09 16.04 10.23
N PHE A 118 -16.19 16.72 10.57
CA PHE A 118 -16.31 18.15 10.39
C PHE A 118 -15.39 18.94 11.32
N GLN A 119 -15.25 18.52 12.59
CA GLN A 119 -14.30 19.12 13.52
C GLN A 119 -12.85 18.99 13.04
N LEU A 120 -12.48 17.83 12.47
CA LEU A 120 -11.14 17.64 11.89
C LEU A 120 -10.83 18.64 10.77
N LEU A 121 -11.80 19.08 9.98
CA LEU A 121 -11.57 20.11 8.95
C LEU A 121 -11.17 21.46 9.55
N GLN A 122 -11.69 21.79 10.74
CA GLN A 122 -11.32 23.02 11.44
C GLN A 122 -9.87 22.98 11.93
N GLU A 123 -9.36 21.80 12.30
CA GLU A 123 -7.93 21.63 12.67
C GLU A 123 -6.98 21.97 11.51
N TYR A 124 -7.44 21.82 10.26
CA TYR A 124 -6.70 22.20 9.06
C TYR A 124 -7.11 23.58 8.49
N ALA A 125 -7.70 24.44 9.32
CA ALA A 125 -8.10 25.80 8.97
C ALA A 125 -9.13 25.92 7.82
N PHE A 126 -9.95 24.88 7.59
CA PHE A 126 -11.10 24.98 6.67
C PHE A 126 -12.31 25.58 7.38
N GLU A 127 -12.30 26.90 7.57
CA GLU A 127 -13.37 27.63 8.29
C GLU A 127 -14.53 28.03 7.37
N HIS A 128 -14.24 28.29 6.09
CA HIS A 128 -15.21 28.79 5.13
C HIS A 128 -15.58 27.73 4.11
N ARG A 129 -16.88 27.68 3.80
CA ARG A 129 -17.43 26.79 2.77
C ARG A 129 -18.36 27.57 1.85
N THR A 130 -18.22 27.28 0.56
CA THR A 130 -19.10 27.81 -0.47
C THR A 130 -19.71 26.63 -1.20
N PHE A 131 -21.04 26.60 -1.29
CA PHE A 131 -21.73 25.61 -2.09
C PHE A 131 -21.86 26.12 -3.52
N LEU A 132 -21.21 25.42 -4.45
CA LEU A 132 -21.39 25.68 -5.88
C LEU A 132 -22.61 24.90 -6.37
N PRO A 133 -23.70 25.57 -6.80
CA PRO A 133 -24.85 24.87 -7.33
C PRO A 133 -24.47 24.16 -8.63
N SER A 134 -25.02 22.96 -8.82
CA SER A 134 -24.90 22.24 -10.08
C SER A 134 -25.63 23.02 -11.17
N THR A 135 -24.96 23.27 -12.30
CA THR A 135 -25.57 23.87 -13.50
C THR A 135 -26.59 22.95 -14.17
N LEU A 136 -26.49 21.64 -13.91
CA LEU A 136 -27.41 20.62 -14.40
C LEU A 136 -28.47 20.31 -13.34
N ASN A 137 -29.73 20.20 -13.78
CA ASN A 137 -30.82 19.73 -12.93
C ASN A 137 -30.49 18.31 -12.44
N LYS A 138 -30.33 18.15 -11.12
CA LYS A 138 -30.09 16.85 -10.51
C LYS A 138 -31.31 15.96 -10.78
N LYS A 139 -31.13 14.92 -11.59
CA LYS A 139 -32.14 13.88 -11.74
C LYS A 139 -32.24 13.12 -10.42
N GLN A 140 -33.47 12.85 -9.99
CA GLN A 140 -33.69 12.02 -8.81
C GLN A 140 -33.20 10.61 -9.12
N ILE A 141 -32.16 10.17 -8.40
CA ILE A 141 -31.63 8.82 -8.51
C ILE A 141 -32.69 7.89 -7.93
N GLN A 142 -33.20 6.96 -8.73
CA GLN A 142 -34.02 5.86 -8.23
C GLN A 142 -33.10 4.94 -7.42
N ARG A 143 -33.08 5.13 -6.10
CA ARG A 143 -32.35 4.26 -5.20
C ARG A 143 -33.15 2.97 -5.03
N GLY A 144 -32.57 1.84 -5.44
CA GLY A 144 -33.11 0.53 -5.08
C GLY A 144 -33.01 0.29 -3.57
N SER A 145 -33.77 -0.69 -3.07
CA SER A 145 -33.56 -1.21 -1.72
C SER A 145 -32.16 -1.81 -1.62
N LEU A 146 -31.49 -1.58 -0.49
CA LEU A 146 -30.24 -2.27 -0.19
C LEU A 146 -30.54 -3.77 -0.06
N GLU A 147 -29.99 -4.57 -0.97
CA GLU A 147 -30.06 -6.03 -0.90
C GLU A 147 -28.75 -6.57 -0.33
N VAL A 148 -28.85 -7.33 0.76
CA VAL A 148 -27.71 -8.04 1.34
C VAL A 148 -27.83 -9.49 0.90
N VAL A 149 -26.89 -9.94 0.07
CA VAL A 149 -26.82 -11.35 -0.34
C VAL A 149 -26.11 -12.12 0.77
N HIS A 150 -26.87 -12.88 1.55
CA HIS A 150 -26.34 -13.85 2.49
C HIS A 150 -26.15 -15.17 1.74
N GLY A 151 -24.90 -15.61 1.54
CA GLY A 151 -24.68 -16.79 0.72
C GLY A 151 -23.23 -17.08 0.37
N SER A 152 -23.06 -18.08 -0.50
CA SER A 152 -21.76 -18.40 -1.12
C SER A 152 -21.40 -17.37 -2.19
N TRP A 153 -20.13 -17.38 -2.62
CA TRP A 153 -19.69 -16.54 -3.73
C TRP A 153 -20.48 -16.79 -5.03
N ASP A 154 -20.83 -18.05 -5.32
CA ASP A 154 -21.59 -18.41 -6.52
C ASP A 154 -23.00 -17.79 -6.51
N GLU A 155 -23.66 -17.77 -5.35
CA GLU A 155 -24.98 -17.14 -5.19
C GLU A 155 -24.90 -15.63 -5.40
N PHE A 156 -23.87 -15.00 -4.83
CA PHE A 156 -23.57 -13.58 -5.07
C PHE A 156 -23.34 -13.30 -6.56
N PHE A 157 -22.48 -14.08 -7.22
CA PHE A 157 -22.18 -13.91 -8.64
C PHE A 157 -23.44 -14.07 -9.51
N LEU A 158 -24.23 -15.13 -9.30
CA LEU A 158 -25.44 -15.38 -10.06
C LEU A 158 -26.47 -14.24 -9.90
N ARG A 159 -26.59 -13.69 -8.69
CA ARG A 159 -27.50 -12.58 -8.40
C ARG A 159 -27.08 -11.31 -9.13
N VAL A 160 -25.83 -10.88 -8.97
CA VAL A 160 -25.31 -9.70 -9.67
C VAL A 160 -25.37 -9.90 -11.18
N ARG A 161 -25.10 -11.11 -11.68
CA ARG A 161 -25.22 -11.44 -13.10
C ARG A 161 -26.65 -11.33 -13.61
N SER A 162 -27.67 -11.73 -12.84
CA SER A 162 -29.06 -11.57 -13.26
C SER A 162 -29.43 -10.09 -13.41
N GLU A 163 -28.97 -9.25 -12.47
CA GLU A 163 -29.15 -7.80 -12.55
C GLU A 163 -28.44 -7.19 -13.76
N ILE A 164 -27.22 -7.65 -14.08
CA ILE A 164 -26.53 -7.26 -15.32
C ILE A 164 -27.38 -7.57 -16.54
N VAL A 165 -27.91 -8.79 -16.63
CA VAL A 165 -28.74 -9.23 -17.75
C VAL A 165 -29.99 -8.34 -17.87
N ASP A 166 -30.65 -8.03 -16.76
CA ASP A 166 -31.87 -7.23 -16.78
C ASP A 166 -31.61 -5.76 -17.15
N MET A 167 -30.52 -5.16 -16.68
CA MET A 167 -30.14 -3.80 -17.07
C MET A 167 -29.66 -3.70 -18.52
N LEU A 168 -28.98 -4.74 -19.03
CA LEU A 168 -28.61 -4.82 -20.44
C LEU A 168 -29.82 -4.93 -21.38
N LYS A 169 -30.87 -5.67 -20.98
CA LYS A 169 -32.15 -5.70 -21.72
C LYS A 169 -32.78 -4.30 -21.81
N LEU A 170 -32.62 -3.49 -20.77
CA LEU A 170 -33.08 -2.09 -20.74
C LEU A 170 -32.14 -1.12 -21.47
N GLN A 171 -31.09 -1.61 -22.13
CA GLN A 171 -30.06 -0.82 -22.83
C GLN A 171 -29.38 0.21 -21.91
N ARG A 172 -29.21 -0.12 -20.62
CA ARG A 172 -28.54 0.76 -19.65
C ARG A 172 -27.10 0.33 -19.45
N ALA A 173 -26.21 1.33 -19.38
CA ALA A 173 -24.84 1.13 -18.95
C ALA A 173 -24.82 0.81 -17.44
N MET A 174 -23.87 -0.03 -17.04
CA MET A 174 -23.72 -0.48 -15.66
C MET A 174 -22.31 -0.20 -15.17
N LEU A 175 -22.21 0.23 -13.92
CA LEU A 175 -20.96 0.39 -13.19
C LEU A 175 -21.05 -0.50 -11.95
N ILE A 176 -20.13 -1.46 -11.83
CA ILE A 176 -20.04 -2.38 -10.70
C ILE A 176 -18.75 -2.04 -9.96
N ILE A 177 -18.87 -1.79 -8.66
CA ILE A 177 -17.77 -1.31 -7.82
C ILE A 177 -17.43 -2.40 -6.81
N PHE A 178 -16.15 -2.73 -6.72
CA PHE A 178 -15.61 -3.68 -5.75
C PHE A 178 -14.64 -2.94 -4.83
N HIS A 179 -14.56 -3.38 -3.57
CA HIS A 179 -13.61 -2.82 -2.61
C HIS A 179 -12.19 -3.34 -2.83
N ASP A 180 -12.06 -4.55 -3.35
CA ASP A 180 -10.79 -5.27 -3.54
C ASP A 180 -10.54 -5.61 -5.02
N SER A 181 -9.27 -5.52 -5.43
CA SER A 181 -8.82 -5.90 -6.77
C SER A 181 -8.95 -7.40 -7.04
N ASP A 182 -8.78 -8.24 -6.03
CA ASP A 182 -8.84 -9.69 -6.14
C ASP A 182 -10.29 -10.14 -6.40
N LEU A 183 -11.25 -9.55 -5.69
CA LEU A 183 -12.68 -9.79 -5.93
C LEU A 183 -13.10 -9.29 -7.32
N LEU A 184 -12.59 -8.14 -7.76
CA LEU A 184 -12.82 -7.65 -9.11
C LEU A 184 -12.29 -8.64 -10.15
N LYS A 185 -11.06 -9.15 -9.97
CA LYS A 185 -10.43 -10.12 -10.88
C LYS A 185 -11.18 -11.46 -10.90
N GLN A 186 -11.62 -11.93 -9.74
CA GLN A 186 -12.44 -13.14 -9.60
C GLN A 186 -13.75 -12.97 -10.37
N PHE A 187 -14.49 -11.90 -10.09
CA PHE A 187 -15.75 -11.58 -10.76
C PHE A 187 -15.58 -11.43 -12.27
N ALA A 188 -14.53 -10.74 -12.72
CA ALA A 188 -14.19 -10.54 -14.12
C ALA A 188 -13.91 -11.88 -14.85
N THR A 189 -13.22 -12.80 -14.16
CA THR A 189 -12.91 -14.14 -14.69
C THR A 189 -14.18 -14.98 -14.83
N GLU A 190 -15.02 -15.00 -13.80
CA GLU A 190 -16.28 -15.74 -13.84
C GLU A 190 -17.27 -15.19 -14.86
N LEU A 191 -17.34 -13.86 -15.02
CA LEU A 191 -18.16 -13.22 -16.05
C LEU A 191 -17.67 -13.55 -17.46
N ASN A 192 -16.36 -13.74 -17.65
CA ASN A 192 -15.79 -14.20 -18.93
C ASN A 192 -16.14 -15.66 -19.24
N ILE A 193 -16.23 -16.52 -18.22
CA ILE A 193 -16.66 -17.90 -18.38
C ILE A 193 -18.16 -17.96 -18.66
N GLN A 194 -18.95 -17.21 -17.88
CA GLN A 194 -20.41 -17.23 -17.91
C GLN A 194 -20.99 -15.95 -18.53
N LYS A 195 -20.63 -15.68 -19.79
CA LYS A 195 -21.04 -14.45 -20.48
C LYS A 195 -22.57 -14.33 -20.58
N PRO A 196 -23.13 -13.12 -20.40
CA PRO A 196 -24.52 -12.86 -20.75
C PRO A 196 -24.76 -13.17 -22.24
N ASN A 197 -25.67 -14.10 -22.54
CA ASN A 197 -26.01 -14.46 -23.91
C ASN A 197 -27.00 -13.43 -24.49
N LEU A 198 -26.53 -12.20 -24.70
CA LEU A 198 -27.31 -11.08 -25.21
C LEU A 198 -26.50 -10.34 -26.29
N PRO A 199 -27.09 -9.97 -27.44
CA PRO A 199 -26.40 -9.24 -28.50
C PRO A 199 -25.94 -7.84 -28.05
N GLN A 200 -26.56 -7.30 -27.00
CA GLN A 200 -26.19 -6.00 -26.41
C GLN A 200 -24.92 -6.08 -25.55
N HIS A 201 -24.46 -7.28 -25.18
CA HIS A 201 -23.25 -7.44 -24.38
C HIS A 201 -22.00 -7.30 -25.26
N LYS A 202 -21.32 -6.16 -25.13
CA LYS A 202 -20.06 -5.85 -25.86
C LYS A 202 -18.79 -6.16 -25.04
N GLY A 203 -18.92 -6.87 -23.92
CA GLY A 203 -17.86 -7.05 -22.94
C GLY A 203 -17.92 -6.01 -21.82
N TYR A 204 -16.86 -5.93 -21.02
CA TYR A 204 -16.71 -4.99 -19.91
C TYR A 204 -15.34 -4.32 -19.95
N TYR A 205 -15.23 -3.16 -19.32
CA TYR A 205 -13.98 -2.43 -19.13
C TYR A 205 -13.64 -2.41 -17.65
N ILE A 206 -12.42 -2.79 -17.31
CA ILE A 206 -11.89 -2.66 -15.95
C ILE A 206 -11.28 -1.27 -15.82
N LEU A 207 -11.82 -0.48 -14.89
CA LEU A 207 -11.23 0.77 -14.46
C LEU A 207 -10.48 0.48 -13.16
N SER A 208 -9.16 0.33 -13.24
CA SER A 208 -8.30 0.23 -12.06
C SER A 208 -7.27 1.35 -12.07
N ASP A 209 -7.10 1.99 -10.92
CA ASP A 209 -6.03 2.95 -10.64
C ASP A 209 -4.69 2.23 -10.37
N GLU A 210 -4.52 0.98 -10.83
CA GLU A 210 -3.21 0.34 -10.89
C GLU A 210 -2.35 1.17 -11.84
N MET A 211 -1.74 2.23 -11.31
CA MET A 211 -0.70 2.98 -11.96
C MET A 211 0.34 1.94 -12.35
N LYS A 212 0.40 1.61 -13.65
CA LYS A 212 1.54 0.88 -14.21
C LYS A 212 2.76 1.59 -13.62
N ARG A 213 3.50 0.90 -12.74
CA ARG A 213 4.77 1.41 -12.21
C ARG A 213 5.65 1.59 -13.45
N GLY A 214 5.56 2.76 -14.06
CA GLY A 214 6.45 3.17 -15.12
C GLY A 214 7.82 3.04 -14.52
N ARG A 215 8.68 2.23 -15.15
CA ARG A 215 10.11 2.26 -14.86
C ARG A 215 10.52 3.72 -14.96
N ARG A 216 10.65 4.40 -13.83
CA ARG A 216 11.47 5.58 -13.72
C ARG A 216 12.89 5.04 -13.86
N THR A 217 13.32 4.87 -15.10
CA THR A 217 14.74 4.82 -15.45
C THR A 217 15.26 6.22 -15.16
N SER A 218 15.76 6.41 -13.93
CA SER A 218 16.78 7.41 -13.65
C SER A 218 18.13 6.85 -14.05
#